data_AF-A0AA37Q5X2-F1
#
_entry.id   AF-A0AA37Q5X2-F1
#
_cell.length_a   1.000
_cell.length_b   1.000
_cell.length_c   1.000
_cell.angle_alpha   90.00
_cell.angle_beta   90.00
_cell.angle_gamma   90.00
#
_symmetry.space_group_name_H-M   'P 1'
#
loop_
_entity.id
_entity.type
_entity.pdbx_description
1 polymer ?
#
loop_
_entity_poly.entity_id
_entity_poly.type
_entity_poly.pdbx_seq_one_letter_code
_entity_poly.pdbx_strand_id
1 'polypeptide(L)'
;MTTASPPIQSTLLDRTRTWVSVETVLTAGLFAVLFARPLRLLALDWWNNPEAGHGLLLAPLALWFAWKEGLSAQATPNRLLGGLILLFGVAFRYLADLAAELFVMRGSILVSLLGLVVWYFGFRQALRWWLPFTLLGLSIPLPELILSRVALPLQFTASQIGASLLAWRDIPVLLTGNVIKIPGHELFVAEACSGLRSLTALLSLSVLLGAITLNKVASRVLLLAAAVPIAIMLNGVRVFLTGFLVYFVDPKLGEGFMNITEGWLIFVVAFLLLGGVAWAFGRAERWWHTRGLPPAPPAEYAEEYDDRTDPGAEAPDAIHPDEQAPAHG
;
A
#
# COMPACT_ATOMS: atom_id res chain seq x y z
N MET A 1 42.10 -21.24 42.80
CA MET A 1 41.68 -21.40 41.39
C MET A 1 40.24 -20.92 41.28
N THR A 2 40.04 -19.64 41.03
CA THR A 2 38.74 -19.00 40.88
C THR A 2 38.44 -18.85 39.40
N THR A 3 37.53 -19.66 38.87
CA THR A 3 37.00 -19.54 37.51
C THR A 3 36.05 -18.35 37.46
N ALA A 4 36.56 -17.20 37.03
CA ALA A 4 35.72 -16.04 36.72
C ALA A 4 34.85 -16.38 35.50
N SER A 5 33.53 -16.41 35.70
CA SER A 5 32.54 -16.44 34.63
C SER A 5 32.64 -15.14 33.80
N PRO A 6 32.55 -15.22 32.46
CA PRO A 6 32.64 -14.01 31.64
C PRO A 6 31.39 -13.14 31.84
N PRO A 7 31.52 -11.80 31.73
CA PRO A 7 30.40 -10.89 31.97
C PRO A 7 29.38 -10.97 30.81
N ILE A 8 28.11 -11.22 31.16
CA ILE A 8 26.94 -11.33 30.27
C ILE A 8 26.72 -10.08 29.39
N GLN A 9 27.40 -8.96 29.67
CA GLN A 9 27.24 -7.71 28.95
C GLN A 9 27.98 -7.65 27.60
N SER A 10 29.02 -8.47 27.36
CA SER A 10 29.74 -8.45 26.08
C SER A 10 28.96 -9.13 24.95
N THR A 11 28.06 -10.06 25.25
CA THR A 11 27.24 -10.78 24.24
C THR A 11 26.03 -9.99 23.75
N LEU A 12 25.56 -8.99 24.50
CA LEU A 12 24.41 -8.16 24.09
C LEU A 12 24.84 -6.98 23.19
N LEU A 13 26.05 -6.45 23.39
CA LEU A 13 26.59 -5.36 22.55
C LEU A 13 27.12 -5.86 21.19
N ASP A 14 27.50 -7.14 21.08
CA ASP A 14 27.95 -7.73 19.81
C ASP A 14 26.80 -8.02 18.82
N ARG A 15 25.57 -8.17 19.32
CA ARG A 15 24.41 -8.52 18.47
C ARG A 15 23.90 -7.38 17.57
N THR A 16 24.38 -6.15 17.81
CA THR A 16 23.91 -4.95 17.10
C THR A 16 24.95 -4.39 16.12
N ARG A 17 26.17 -4.93 16.07
CA ARG A 17 27.31 -4.30 15.38
C ARG A 17 28.09 -5.28 14.48
N THR A 18 27.50 -5.63 13.32
CA THR A 18 28.15 -5.71 11.99
C THR A 18 27.16 -6.32 10.97
N TRP A 19 26.21 -5.52 10.48
CA TRP A 19 25.26 -5.94 9.43
C TRP A 19 25.74 -5.69 8.01
N VAL A 20 26.96 -5.18 7.85
CA VAL A 20 27.58 -4.95 6.53
C VAL A 20 28.70 -5.96 6.36
N SER A 21 28.34 -7.22 6.13
CA SER A 21 29.31 -8.22 5.68
C SER A 21 29.71 -7.92 4.24
N VAL A 22 30.92 -8.31 3.84
CA VAL A 22 31.39 -8.17 2.44
C VAL A 22 30.36 -8.77 1.46
N GLU A 23 29.75 -9.90 1.84
CA GLU A 23 28.68 -10.54 1.08
C GLU A 23 27.48 -9.61 0.86
N THR A 24 26.97 -8.94 1.90
CA THR A 24 25.82 -8.03 1.75
C THR A 24 26.13 -6.83 0.84
N VAL A 25 27.35 -6.29 0.90
CA VAL A 25 27.81 -5.20 0.02
C VAL A 25 27.90 -5.67 -1.43
N LEU A 26 28.48 -6.85 -1.65
CA LEU A 26 28.58 -7.44 -2.99
C LEU A 26 27.20 -7.74 -3.57
N THR A 27 26.29 -8.31 -2.79
CA THR A 27 24.92 -8.58 -3.24
C THR A 27 24.16 -7.29 -3.57
N ALA A 28 24.27 -6.26 -2.73
CA ALA A 28 23.66 -4.96 -3.00
C ALA A 28 24.25 -4.31 -4.26
N GLY A 29 25.59 -4.35 -4.42
CA GLY A 29 26.26 -3.84 -5.61
C GLY A 29 25.85 -4.58 -6.89
N LEU A 30 25.80 -5.91 -6.85
CA LEU A 30 25.36 -6.73 -7.99
C LEU A 30 23.90 -6.46 -8.34
N PHE A 31 23.02 -6.37 -7.34
CA PHE A 31 21.62 -6.00 -7.55
C PHE A 31 21.50 -4.62 -8.21
N ALA A 32 22.22 -3.63 -7.70
CA ALA A 32 22.23 -2.29 -8.25
C ALA A 32 22.70 -2.28 -9.72
N VAL A 33 23.73 -3.03 -10.07
CA VAL A 33 24.21 -3.15 -11.46
C VAL A 33 23.19 -3.85 -12.35
N LEU A 34 22.66 -5.00 -11.93
CA LEU A 34 21.71 -5.80 -12.72
C LEU A 34 20.40 -5.04 -12.96
N PHE A 35 19.95 -4.26 -11.98
CA PHE A 35 18.68 -3.53 -12.03
C PHE A 35 18.84 -2.02 -12.28
N ALA A 36 20.05 -1.53 -12.60
CA ALA A 36 20.31 -0.11 -12.84
C ALA A 36 19.38 0.49 -13.91
N ARG A 37 19.21 -0.21 -15.04
CA ARG A 37 18.32 0.25 -16.12
C ARG A 37 16.85 0.23 -15.71
N PRO A 38 16.26 -0.87 -15.20
CA PRO A 38 14.90 -0.87 -14.66
C PRO A 38 14.65 0.21 -13.60
N LEU A 39 15.57 0.38 -12.64
CA LEU A 39 15.47 1.40 -11.59
C LEU A 39 15.50 2.82 -12.17
N ARG A 40 16.40 3.09 -13.11
CA ARG A 40 16.47 4.40 -13.78
C ARG A 40 15.20 4.71 -14.55
N LEU A 41 14.68 3.74 -15.30
CA LEU A 41 13.43 3.91 -16.05
C LEU A 41 12.25 4.16 -15.11
N LEU A 42 12.18 3.41 -14.00
CA LEU A 42 11.14 3.57 -13.01
C LEU A 42 11.22 4.96 -12.32
N ALA A 43 12.42 5.42 -11.97
CA ALA A 43 12.64 6.74 -11.39
C ALA A 43 12.31 7.88 -12.36
N LEU A 44 12.65 7.73 -13.64
CA LEU A 44 12.29 8.70 -14.68
C LEU A 44 10.78 8.77 -14.89
N ASP A 45 10.08 7.65 -14.84
CA ASP A 45 8.61 7.64 -14.89
C ASP A 45 8.02 8.36 -13.69
N TRP A 46 8.49 8.07 -12.48
CA TRP A 46 8.01 8.75 -11.28
C TRP A 46 8.18 10.27 -11.35
N TRP A 47 9.22 10.76 -12.02
CA TRP A 47 9.50 12.20 -12.11
C TRP A 47 8.79 12.88 -13.28
N ASN A 48 8.73 12.22 -14.43
CA ASN A 48 8.32 12.84 -15.69
C ASN A 48 6.92 12.42 -16.15
N ASN A 49 6.40 11.29 -15.66
CA ASN A 49 5.05 10.83 -15.97
C ASN A 49 4.10 11.21 -14.82
N PRO A 50 3.15 12.14 -15.05
CA PRO A 50 2.19 12.54 -14.04
C PRO A 50 1.34 11.39 -13.46
N GLU A 51 1.12 10.32 -14.22
CA GLU A 51 0.35 9.14 -13.78
C GLU A 51 1.13 8.20 -12.86
N ALA A 52 2.46 8.33 -12.83
CA ALA A 52 3.38 7.54 -12.03
C ALA A 52 3.93 8.29 -10.81
N GLY A 53 3.60 9.59 -10.67
CA GLY A 53 4.17 10.46 -9.65
C GLY A 53 3.96 10.01 -8.21
N HIS A 54 2.89 9.26 -7.92
CA HIS A 54 2.65 8.67 -6.60
C HIS A 54 3.78 7.72 -6.18
N GLY A 55 4.51 7.13 -7.13
CA GLY A 55 5.67 6.28 -6.86
C GLY A 55 6.79 6.99 -6.08
N LEU A 56 6.97 8.31 -6.26
CA LEU A 56 7.95 9.11 -5.49
C LEU A 56 7.67 9.08 -3.99
N LEU A 57 6.40 8.94 -3.59
CA LEU A 57 6.00 8.84 -2.19
C LEU A 57 6.01 7.37 -1.72
N LEU A 58 5.46 6.47 -2.54
CA LEU A 58 5.28 5.07 -2.13
C LEU A 58 6.58 4.32 -1.93
N ALA A 59 7.59 4.52 -2.79
CA ALA A 59 8.82 3.76 -2.71
C ALA A 59 9.65 4.08 -1.45
N PRO A 60 9.89 5.36 -1.08
CA PRO A 60 10.53 5.68 0.20
C PRO A 60 9.72 5.20 1.41
N LEU A 61 8.39 5.30 1.34
CA LEU A 61 7.50 4.88 2.42
C LEU A 61 7.55 3.36 2.63
N ALA A 62 7.64 2.58 1.54
CA ALA A 62 7.84 1.14 1.61
C ALA A 62 9.13 0.76 2.35
N LEU A 63 10.23 1.46 2.03
CA LEU A 63 11.51 1.26 2.73
C LEU A 63 11.43 1.64 4.21
N TRP A 64 10.77 2.76 4.52
CA TRP A 64 10.54 3.17 5.91
C TRP A 64 9.69 2.16 6.69
N PHE A 65 8.62 1.61 6.09
CA PHE A 65 7.83 0.56 6.72
C PHE A 65 8.63 -0.73 6.93
N ALA A 66 9.44 -1.14 5.95
CA ALA A 66 10.30 -2.31 6.11
C ALA A 66 11.30 -2.13 7.27
N TRP A 67 11.89 -0.93 7.37
CA TRP A 67 12.78 -0.57 8.48
C TRP A 67 12.05 -0.55 9.82
N LYS A 68 10.86 0.06 9.88
CA LYS A 68 10.03 0.16 11.10
C LYS A 68 9.53 -1.21 11.58
N GLU A 69 9.07 -2.06 10.68
CA GLU A 69 8.57 -3.41 11.03
C GLU A 69 9.69 -4.35 11.47
N GLY A 70 10.92 -4.11 11.01
CA GLY A 70 12.09 -4.90 11.33
C GLY A 70 11.99 -6.36 10.88
N LEU A 71 12.85 -7.18 11.46
CA LEU A 71 12.88 -8.62 11.18
C LEU A 71 11.84 -9.37 12.01
N SER A 72 11.29 -10.43 11.43
CA SER A 72 10.41 -11.37 12.11
C SER A 72 11.20 -12.16 13.15
N ALA A 73 10.61 -12.42 14.32
CA ALA A 73 11.17 -13.34 15.31
C ALA A 73 11.33 -14.78 14.76
N GLN A 74 10.56 -15.13 13.73
CA GLN A 74 10.60 -16.42 13.05
C GLN A 74 11.35 -16.35 11.70
N ALA A 75 12.22 -15.36 11.51
CA ALA A 75 13.01 -15.24 10.29
C ALA A 75 14.03 -16.39 10.19
N THR A 76 13.83 -17.27 9.20
CA THR A 76 14.71 -18.40 8.92
C THR A 76 15.12 -18.38 7.44
N PRO A 77 16.41 -18.19 7.12
CA PRO A 77 16.87 -18.09 5.73
C PRO A 77 16.45 -19.30 4.89
N ASN A 78 15.93 -19.08 3.68
CA ASN A 78 15.63 -20.15 2.73
C ASN A 78 16.34 -19.86 1.40
N ARG A 79 17.59 -20.33 1.31
CA ARG A 79 18.48 -20.09 0.16
C ARG A 79 17.99 -20.75 -1.13
N LEU A 80 17.41 -21.95 -1.05
CA LEU A 80 16.92 -22.64 -2.24
C LEU A 80 15.75 -21.87 -2.86
N LEU A 81 14.71 -21.59 -2.08
CA LEU A 81 13.53 -20.87 -2.58
C LEU A 81 13.89 -19.44 -3.00
N GLY A 82 14.68 -18.73 -2.18
CA GLY A 82 15.15 -17.38 -2.50
C GLY A 82 15.97 -17.36 -3.80
N GLY A 83 16.82 -18.36 -4.00
CA GLY A 83 17.66 -18.50 -5.20
C GLY A 83 16.84 -18.76 -6.45
N LEU A 84 15.82 -19.62 -6.36
CA LEU A 84 14.88 -19.88 -7.47
C LEU A 84 14.10 -18.60 -7.84
N ILE A 85 13.60 -17.86 -6.84
CA ILE A 85 12.89 -16.59 -7.07
C ILE A 85 13.84 -15.54 -7.69
N LEU A 86 15.09 -15.46 -7.23
CA LEU A 86 16.10 -14.57 -7.78
C LEU A 86 16.43 -14.89 -9.23
N LEU A 87 16.69 -16.17 -9.53
CA LEU A 87 16.96 -16.65 -10.89
C LEU A 87 15.78 -16.31 -11.81
N PHE A 88 14.56 -16.57 -11.36
CA PHE A 88 13.35 -16.22 -12.08
C PHE A 88 13.26 -14.70 -12.32
N GLY A 89 13.44 -13.87 -11.29
CA GLY A 89 13.40 -12.41 -11.42
C GLY A 89 14.45 -11.86 -12.39
N VAL A 90 15.69 -12.34 -12.32
CA VAL A 90 16.75 -11.94 -13.25
C VAL A 90 16.46 -12.41 -14.67
N ALA A 91 16.04 -13.67 -14.86
CA ALA A 91 15.68 -14.19 -16.18
C ALA A 91 14.53 -13.38 -16.81
N PHE A 92 13.48 -13.10 -16.04
CA PHE A 92 12.34 -12.30 -16.48
C PHE A 92 12.72 -10.85 -16.78
N ARG A 93 13.64 -10.26 -16.02
CA ARG A 93 14.18 -8.93 -16.32
C ARG A 93 14.73 -8.85 -17.74
N TYR A 94 15.55 -9.82 -18.14
CA TYR A 94 16.16 -9.87 -19.47
C TYR A 94 15.14 -10.25 -20.55
N LEU A 95 14.28 -11.25 -20.30
CA LEU A 95 13.22 -11.63 -21.25
C LEU A 95 12.27 -10.46 -21.55
N ALA A 96 11.86 -9.73 -20.52
CA ALA A 96 11.01 -8.55 -20.66
C ALA A 96 11.72 -7.42 -21.43
N ASP A 97 13.03 -7.27 -21.25
CA ASP A 97 13.83 -6.33 -22.02
C ASP A 97 13.89 -6.68 -23.51
N LEU A 98 14.10 -7.95 -23.82
CA LEU A 98 14.05 -8.45 -25.21
C LEU A 98 12.66 -8.26 -25.83
N ALA A 99 11.60 -8.41 -25.03
CA ALA A 99 10.23 -8.24 -25.46
C ALA A 99 9.76 -6.76 -25.46
N ALA A 100 10.61 -5.81 -25.08
CA ALA A 100 10.25 -4.40 -24.86
C ALA A 100 9.06 -4.19 -23.91
N GLU A 101 8.87 -5.08 -22.93
CA GLU A 101 7.81 -5.02 -21.94
C GLU A 101 8.35 -4.32 -20.67
N LEU A 102 8.02 -3.03 -20.52
CA LEU A 102 8.51 -2.20 -19.41
C LEU A 102 7.90 -2.55 -18.05
N PHE A 103 6.63 -2.95 -18.00
CA PHE A 103 5.93 -3.27 -16.75
C PHE A 103 6.53 -4.51 -16.09
N VAL A 104 6.68 -5.60 -16.83
CA VAL A 104 7.29 -6.86 -16.40
C VAL A 104 8.75 -6.64 -16.05
N MET A 105 9.47 -5.84 -16.84
CA MET A 105 10.85 -5.48 -16.53
C MET A 105 10.96 -4.75 -15.18
N ARG A 106 10.08 -3.81 -14.87
CA ARG A 106 10.07 -3.13 -13.56
C ARG A 106 9.61 -4.06 -12.45
N GLY A 107 8.60 -4.89 -12.72
CA GLY A 107 8.10 -5.92 -11.81
C GLY A 107 9.17 -6.91 -11.38
N SER A 108 10.15 -7.18 -12.25
CA SER A 108 11.29 -8.05 -11.91
C SER A 108 12.13 -7.53 -10.75
N ILE A 109 12.17 -6.20 -10.50
CA ILE A 109 12.81 -5.62 -9.31
C ILE A 109 12.11 -6.16 -8.05
N LEU A 110 10.78 -6.12 -8.02
CA LEU A 110 9.98 -6.56 -6.87
C LEU A 110 10.17 -8.06 -6.62
N VAL A 111 10.16 -8.85 -7.70
CA VAL A 111 10.36 -10.31 -7.63
C VAL A 111 11.76 -10.64 -7.13
N SER A 112 12.80 -9.96 -7.61
CA SER A 112 14.17 -10.18 -7.14
C SER A 112 14.38 -9.68 -5.71
N LEU A 113 13.76 -8.57 -5.30
CA LEU A 113 13.75 -8.15 -3.90
C LEU A 113 13.09 -9.20 -3.00
N LEU A 114 11.96 -9.78 -3.42
CA LEU A 114 11.32 -10.89 -2.71
C LEU A 114 12.28 -12.08 -2.59
N GLY A 115 12.99 -12.42 -3.67
CA GLY A 115 14.00 -13.47 -3.67
C GLY A 115 15.14 -13.20 -2.67
N LEU A 116 15.65 -11.97 -2.60
CA LEU A 116 16.65 -11.57 -1.60
C LEU A 116 16.12 -11.70 -0.18
N VAL A 117 14.89 -11.24 0.09
CA VAL A 117 14.27 -11.35 1.42
C VAL A 117 14.12 -12.81 1.83
N VAL A 118 13.66 -13.67 0.93
CA VAL A 118 13.52 -15.11 1.21
C VAL A 118 14.88 -15.78 1.38
N TRP A 119 15.89 -15.38 0.60
CA TRP A 119 17.26 -15.89 0.70
C TRP A 119 17.88 -15.63 2.08
N TYR A 120 17.80 -14.38 2.57
CA TYR A 120 18.43 -13.98 3.83
C TYR A 120 17.56 -14.20 5.07
N PHE A 121 16.24 -14.06 4.96
CA PHE A 121 15.34 -14.00 6.13
C PHE A 121 14.15 -14.97 6.05
N GLY A 122 13.94 -15.61 4.90
CA GLY A 122 12.89 -16.60 4.70
C GLY A 122 11.52 -16.05 4.30
N PHE A 123 10.61 -16.98 3.98
CA PHE A 123 9.26 -16.66 3.53
C PHE A 123 8.41 -15.94 4.59
N ARG A 124 8.64 -16.26 5.88
CA ARG A 124 7.96 -15.58 7.00
C ARG A 124 8.30 -14.09 7.05
N GLN A 125 9.51 -13.68 6.66
CA GLN A 125 9.86 -12.27 6.55
C GLN A 125 9.11 -11.59 5.41
N ALA A 126 9.00 -12.25 4.25
CA ALA A 126 8.25 -11.71 3.12
C ALA A 126 6.78 -11.46 3.46
N LEU A 127 6.14 -12.37 4.22
CA LEU A 127 4.79 -12.18 4.73
C LEU A 127 4.68 -11.05 5.75
N ARG A 128 5.69 -10.87 6.61
CA ARG A 128 5.73 -9.74 7.55
C ARG A 128 5.77 -8.41 6.77
N TRP A 129 6.63 -8.32 5.76
CA TRP A 129 6.78 -7.16 4.88
C TRP A 129 5.75 -7.08 3.73
N TRP A 130 4.56 -7.66 3.90
CA TRP A 130 3.52 -7.62 2.87
C TRP A 130 3.18 -6.17 2.46
N LEU A 131 3.16 -5.23 3.41
CA LEU A 131 2.86 -3.82 3.15
C LEU A 131 3.98 -3.14 2.34
N PRO A 132 5.27 -3.18 2.75
CA PRO A 132 6.37 -2.73 1.93
C PRO A 132 6.35 -3.26 0.49
N PHE A 133 6.14 -4.57 0.31
CA PHE A 133 6.06 -5.17 -1.03
C PHE A 133 4.85 -4.67 -1.82
N THR A 134 3.71 -4.49 -1.17
CA THR A 134 2.51 -3.95 -1.82
C THR A 134 2.72 -2.50 -2.25
N LEU A 135 3.33 -1.66 -1.42
CA LEU A 135 3.62 -0.25 -1.74
C LEU A 135 4.64 -0.13 -2.89
N LEU A 136 5.67 -0.98 -2.91
CA LEU A 136 6.60 -1.05 -4.04
C LEU A 136 5.90 -1.53 -5.32
N GLY A 137 5.02 -2.52 -5.24
CA GLY A 137 4.22 -2.95 -6.39
C GLY A 137 3.33 -1.84 -6.94
N LEU A 138 2.64 -1.10 -6.06
CA LEU A 138 1.80 0.04 -6.43
C LEU A 138 2.58 1.24 -6.98
N SER A 139 3.88 1.33 -6.67
CA SER A 139 4.77 2.34 -7.24
C SER A 139 5.12 2.07 -8.71
N ILE A 140 4.93 0.83 -9.20
CA ILE A 140 5.20 0.47 -10.60
C ILE A 140 4.01 0.92 -11.46
N PRO A 141 4.23 1.77 -12.49
CA PRO A 141 3.17 2.19 -13.39
C PRO A 141 2.54 0.99 -14.08
N LEU A 142 1.21 0.90 -14.05
CA LEU A 142 0.46 -0.16 -14.69
C LEU A 142 0.63 -0.11 -16.23
N PRO A 143 0.49 -1.25 -16.93
CA PRO A 143 0.55 -1.29 -18.40
C PRO A 143 -0.53 -0.41 -19.04
N GLU A 144 -0.17 0.29 -20.12
CA GLU A 144 -1.09 1.14 -20.90
C GLU A 144 -2.33 0.38 -21.39
N LEU A 145 -2.18 -0.92 -21.70
CA LEU A 145 -3.30 -1.77 -22.10
C LEU A 145 -4.35 -1.91 -20.99
N ILE A 146 -3.93 -2.04 -19.73
CA ILE A 146 -4.85 -2.11 -18.60
C ILE A 146 -5.46 -0.73 -18.35
N LEU A 147 -4.62 0.31 -18.38
CA LEU A 147 -5.05 1.70 -18.21
C LEU A 147 -6.14 2.07 -19.20
N SER A 148 -5.92 1.86 -20.50
CA SER A 148 -6.88 2.21 -21.55
C SER A 148 -8.22 1.48 -21.42
N ARG A 149 -8.21 0.21 -21.01
CA ARG A 149 -9.43 -0.59 -20.77
C ARG A 149 -10.25 -0.11 -19.58
N VAL A 150 -9.58 0.37 -18.52
CA VAL A 150 -10.24 0.91 -17.32
C VAL A 150 -10.64 2.37 -17.52
N ALA A 151 -9.84 3.15 -18.25
CA ALA A 151 -10.04 4.57 -18.47
C ALA A 151 -11.36 4.88 -19.17
N LEU A 152 -11.67 4.16 -20.25
CA LEU A 152 -12.82 4.48 -21.09
C LEU A 152 -14.16 4.42 -20.33
N PRO A 153 -14.49 3.33 -19.61
CA PRO A 153 -15.69 3.31 -18.77
C PRO A 153 -15.72 4.45 -17.75
N LEU A 154 -14.60 4.70 -17.06
CA LEU A 154 -14.51 5.76 -16.06
C LEU A 154 -14.74 7.15 -16.66
N GLN A 155 -14.20 7.41 -17.85
CA GLN A 155 -14.39 8.66 -18.58
C GLN A 155 -15.84 8.84 -19.00
N PHE A 156 -16.51 7.81 -19.51
CA PHE A 156 -17.93 7.90 -19.88
C PHE A 156 -18.82 8.19 -18.68
N THR A 157 -18.63 7.47 -17.57
CA THR A 157 -19.41 7.72 -16.35
C THR A 157 -19.15 9.12 -15.80
N ALA A 158 -17.89 9.57 -15.75
CA ALA A 158 -17.56 10.92 -15.32
C ALA A 158 -18.16 12.00 -16.25
N SER A 159 -18.15 11.77 -17.57
CA SER A 159 -18.75 12.69 -18.54
C SER A 159 -20.27 12.78 -18.38
N GLN A 160 -20.93 11.66 -18.11
CA GLN A 160 -22.37 11.62 -17.82
C GLN A 160 -22.71 12.39 -16.55
N ILE A 161 -21.91 12.22 -15.48
CA ILE A 161 -22.08 12.98 -14.23
C ILE A 161 -21.85 14.48 -14.48
N GLY A 162 -20.78 14.83 -15.20
CA GLY A 162 -20.48 16.22 -15.52
C GLY A 162 -21.60 16.87 -16.33
N ALA A 163 -22.06 16.20 -17.40
CA ALA A 163 -23.16 16.68 -18.24
C ALA A 163 -24.48 16.78 -17.48
N SER A 164 -24.81 15.81 -16.60
CA SER A 164 -26.04 15.88 -15.82
C SER A 164 -26.04 17.03 -14.82
N LEU A 165 -24.89 17.32 -14.19
CA LEU A 165 -24.74 18.48 -13.32
C LEU A 165 -24.80 19.81 -14.08
N LEU A 166 -24.26 19.88 -15.31
CA LEU A 166 -24.39 21.06 -16.17
C LEU A 166 -25.84 21.29 -16.60
N ALA A 167 -26.53 20.22 -17.03
CA ALA A 167 -27.95 20.27 -17.38
C ALA A 167 -28.83 20.65 -16.18
N TRP A 168 -28.50 20.16 -14.98
CA TRP A 168 -29.18 20.56 -13.74
C TRP A 168 -29.05 22.06 -13.46
N ARG A 169 -28.03 22.72 -14.00
CA ARG A 169 -27.83 24.17 -13.92
C ARG A 169 -28.36 24.93 -15.14
N ASP A 170 -29.22 24.31 -15.94
CA ASP A 170 -29.84 24.86 -17.15
C ASP A 170 -28.84 25.27 -18.25
N ILE A 171 -27.64 24.70 -18.25
CA ILE A 171 -26.66 24.90 -19.33
C ILE A 171 -27.03 23.94 -20.49
N PRO A 172 -27.23 24.44 -21.72
CA PRO A 172 -27.47 23.58 -22.88
C PRO A 172 -26.26 22.68 -23.12
N VAL A 173 -26.46 21.37 -23.05
CA VAL A 173 -25.37 20.40 -23.14
C VAL A 173 -25.74 19.25 -24.09
N LEU A 174 -24.80 18.90 -24.96
CA LEU A 174 -24.86 17.71 -25.80
C LEU A 174 -23.67 16.81 -25.48
N LEU A 175 -23.95 15.63 -24.93
CA LEU A 175 -22.93 14.62 -24.63
C LEU A 175 -22.82 13.64 -25.80
N THR A 176 -21.63 13.50 -26.37
CA THR A 176 -21.32 12.49 -27.40
C THR A 176 -20.09 11.68 -26.97
N GLY A 177 -20.31 10.46 -26.47
CA GLY A 177 -19.23 9.67 -25.89
C GLY A 177 -18.68 10.32 -24.62
N ASN A 178 -17.42 10.75 -24.67
CA ASN A 178 -16.72 11.48 -23.60
C ASN A 178 -16.49 12.97 -23.95
N VAL A 179 -17.19 13.48 -24.96
CA VAL A 179 -17.13 14.89 -25.38
C VAL A 179 -18.41 15.59 -24.96
N ILE A 180 -18.25 16.67 -24.19
CA ILE A 180 -19.35 17.52 -23.74
C ILE A 180 -19.33 18.79 -24.57
N LYS A 181 -20.37 19.01 -25.37
CA LYS A 181 -20.54 20.22 -26.17
C LYS A 181 -21.48 21.19 -25.45
N ILE A 182 -21.01 22.41 -25.28
CA ILE A 182 -21.75 23.55 -24.74
C ILE A 182 -21.69 24.71 -25.76
N PRO A 183 -22.56 25.72 -25.71
CA PRO A 183 -22.55 26.80 -26.71
C PRO A 183 -21.17 27.44 -26.87
N GLY A 184 -20.62 27.36 -28.08
CA GLY A 184 -19.32 27.93 -28.43
C GLY A 184 -18.08 27.12 -28.03
N HIS A 185 -18.22 26.00 -27.29
CA HIS A 185 -17.08 25.25 -26.76
C HIS A 185 -17.31 23.72 -26.73
N GLU A 186 -16.21 22.97 -26.84
CA GLU A 186 -16.19 21.52 -26.66
C GLU A 186 -15.22 21.16 -25.53
N LEU A 187 -15.66 20.28 -24.63
CA LEU A 187 -14.87 19.80 -23.49
C LEU A 187 -14.57 18.32 -23.69
N PHE A 188 -13.29 18.00 -23.87
CA PHE A 188 -12.82 16.63 -24.06
C PHE A 188 -12.43 16.02 -22.72
N VAL A 189 -13.23 15.11 -22.17
CA VAL A 189 -12.93 14.49 -20.87
C VAL A 189 -11.72 13.55 -20.94
N ALA A 190 -11.30 13.08 -22.12
CA ALA A 190 -10.06 12.31 -22.27
C ALA A 190 -8.79 13.17 -22.18
N GLU A 191 -8.80 14.37 -22.76
CA GLU A 191 -7.63 15.26 -22.85
C GLU A 191 -7.55 16.22 -21.64
N ALA A 192 -8.70 16.64 -21.11
CA ALA A 192 -8.79 17.61 -20.03
C ALA A 192 -8.65 17.00 -18.61
N CYS A 193 -8.58 15.68 -18.50
CA CYS A 193 -8.88 15.02 -17.24
C CYS A 193 -8.16 13.67 -17.10
N SER A 194 -7.00 13.64 -16.43
CA SER A 194 -6.31 12.40 -16.05
C SER A 194 -7.05 11.64 -14.93
N GLY A 195 -8.29 11.21 -15.15
CA GLY A 195 -9.08 10.45 -14.16
C GLY A 195 -8.37 9.18 -13.69
N LEU A 196 -7.49 8.63 -14.52
CA LEU A 196 -6.59 7.52 -14.17
C LEU A 196 -5.56 7.90 -13.10
N ARG A 197 -4.93 9.08 -13.19
CA ARG A 197 -3.99 9.58 -12.17
C ARG A 197 -4.62 9.62 -10.79
N SER A 198 -5.83 10.19 -10.70
CA SER A 198 -6.58 10.26 -9.45
C SER A 198 -6.97 8.88 -8.95
N LEU A 199 -7.34 7.96 -9.85
CA LEU A 199 -7.66 6.58 -9.49
C LEU A 199 -6.45 5.83 -8.93
N THR A 200 -5.32 5.80 -9.64
CA THR A 200 -4.11 5.07 -9.20
C THR A 200 -3.58 5.62 -7.89
N ALA A 201 -3.60 6.94 -7.73
CA ALA A 201 -3.25 7.61 -6.49
C ALA A 201 -4.21 7.24 -5.34
N LEU A 202 -5.53 7.22 -5.58
CA LEU A 202 -6.53 6.85 -4.57
C LEU A 202 -6.48 5.37 -4.20
N LEU A 203 -6.26 4.47 -5.16
CA LEU A 203 -6.05 3.04 -4.90
C LEU A 203 -4.81 2.87 -4.02
N SER A 204 -3.72 3.53 -4.36
CA SER A 204 -2.49 3.50 -3.56
C SER A 204 -2.70 4.01 -2.14
N LEU A 205 -3.37 5.15 -2.02
CA LEU A 205 -3.69 5.76 -0.74
C LEU A 205 -4.63 4.89 0.09
N SER A 206 -5.60 4.21 -0.54
CA SER A 206 -6.55 3.33 0.17
C SER A 206 -5.87 2.12 0.77
N VAL A 207 -4.87 1.54 0.09
CA VAL A 207 -4.05 0.46 0.64
C VAL A 207 -3.25 0.96 1.82
N LEU A 208 -2.60 2.12 1.67
CA LEU A 208 -1.80 2.73 2.73
C LEU A 208 -2.64 3.05 3.97
N LEU A 209 -3.74 3.78 3.80
CA LEU A 209 -4.65 4.14 4.89
C LEU A 209 -5.25 2.88 5.52
N GLY A 210 -5.76 1.95 4.71
CA GLY A 210 -6.34 0.71 5.21
C GLY A 210 -5.35 -0.12 6.03
N ALA A 211 -4.08 -0.16 5.63
CA ALA A 211 -3.04 -0.86 6.38
C ALA A 211 -2.73 -0.21 7.73
N ILE A 212 -2.76 1.13 7.80
CA ILE A 212 -2.42 1.88 9.02
C ILE A 212 -3.62 2.01 9.98
N THR A 213 -4.84 2.19 9.46
CA THR A 213 -6.00 2.59 10.25
C THR A 213 -7.03 1.49 10.50
N LEU A 214 -7.01 0.39 9.73
CA LEU A 214 -8.01 -0.67 9.80
C LEU A 214 -7.40 -2.01 10.20
N ASN A 215 -8.10 -2.76 11.05
CA ASN A 215 -7.63 -4.06 11.53
C ASN A 215 -8.13 -5.21 10.65
N LYS A 216 -9.37 -5.14 10.13
CA LYS A 216 -9.96 -6.23 9.36
C LYS A 216 -9.61 -6.11 7.88
N VAL A 217 -9.19 -7.22 7.29
CA VAL A 217 -8.91 -7.32 5.84
C VAL A 217 -10.13 -6.93 5.01
N ALA A 218 -11.33 -7.34 5.44
CA ALA A 218 -12.58 -6.96 4.77
C ALA A 218 -12.75 -5.43 4.66
N SER A 219 -12.50 -4.69 5.74
CA SER A 219 -12.59 -3.23 5.74
C SER A 219 -11.53 -2.58 4.85
N ARG A 220 -10.32 -3.17 4.78
CA ARG A 220 -9.26 -2.72 3.86
C ARG A 220 -9.67 -2.90 2.39
N VAL A 221 -10.26 -4.05 2.06
CA VAL A 221 -10.76 -4.34 0.72
C VAL A 221 -11.96 -3.44 0.37
N LEU A 222 -12.88 -3.19 1.31
CA LEU A 222 -13.98 -2.26 1.11
C LEU A 222 -13.49 -0.82 0.92
N LEU A 223 -12.45 -0.40 1.64
CA LEU A 223 -11.85 0.93 1.47
C LEU A 223 -11.20 1.07 0.09
N LEU A 224 -10.49 0.03 -0.36
CA LEU A 224 -9.94 -0.05 -1.72
C LEU A 224 -11.05 0.00 -2.78
N ALA A 225 -12.14 -0.73 -2.57
CA ALA A 225 -13.30 -0.69 -3.45
C ALA A 225 -13.97 0.69 -3.48
N ALA A 226 -14.01 1.40 -2.34
CA ALA A 226 -14.57 2.75 -2.24
C ALA A 226 -13.74 3.82 -2.97
N ALA A 227 -12.45 3.58 -3.19
CA ALA A 227 -11.59 4.49 -3.97
C ALA A 227 -12.09 4.70 -5.40
N VAL A 228 -12.64 3.64 -6.04
CA VAL A 228 -13.12 3.69 -7.43
C VAL A 228 -14.31 4.65 -7.61
N PRO A 229 -15.45 4.51 -6.90
CA PRO A 229 -16.57 5.45 -7.03
C PRO A 229 -16.18 6.87 -6.58
N ILE A 230 -15.33 7.03 -5.56
CA ILE A 230 -14.83 8.35 -5.16
C ILE A 230 -14.07 9.00 -6.31
N ALA A 231 -13.18 8.27 -6.98
CA ALA A 231 -12.43 8.78 -8.13
C ALA A 231 -13.35 9.21 -9.28
N ILE A 232 -14.37 8.40 -9.59
CA ILE A 232 -15.36 8.69 -10.64
C ILE A 232 -16.16 9.95 -10.31
N MET A 233 -16.66 10.06 -9.07
CA MET A 233 -17.46 11.20 -8.62
C MET A 233 -16.64 12.50 -8.65
N LEU A 234 -15.42 12.47 -8.12
CA LEU A 234 -14.54 13.64 -8.16
C LEU A 234 -14.20 14.06 -9.58
N ASN A 235 -14.00 13.09 -10.48
CA ASN A 235 -13.77 13.39 -11.89
C ASN A 235 -15.02 14.03 -12.53
N GLY A 236 -16.22 13.50 -12.26
CA GLY A 236 -17.47 14.09 -12.76
C GLY A 236 -17.72 15.51 -12.25
N VAL A 237 -17.47 15.76 -10.96
CA VAL A 237 -17.54 17.09 -10.36
C VAL A 237 -16.51 18.03 -10.99
N ARG A 238 -15.27 17.58 -11.24
CA ARG A 238 -14.28 18.38 -11.97
C ARG A 238 -14.80 18.77 -13.34
N VAL A 239 -15.27 17.81 -14.12
CA VAL A 239 -15.79 18.05 -15.48
C VAL A 239 -16.93 19.07 -15.46
N PHE A 240 -17.85 18.95 -14.50
CA PHE A 240 -18.90 19.94 -14.27
C PHE A 240 -18.33 21.33 -13.97
N LEU A 241 -17.42 21.46 -13.01
CA LEU A 241 -16.85 22.75 -12.61
C LEU A 241 -16.08 23.41 -13.76
N THR A 242 -15.33 22.63 -14.54
CA THR A 242 -14.65 23.12 -15.75
C THR A 242 -15.66 23.67 -16.75
N GLY A 243 -16.71 22.91 -17.08
CA GLY A 243 -17.72 23.37 -18.03
C GLY A 243 -18.51 24.57 -17.54
N PHE A 244 -18.79 24.63 -16.24
CA PHE A 244 -19.46 25.77 -15.61
C PHE A 244 -18.62 27.05 -15.74
N LEU A 245 -17.31 26.96 -15.47
CA LEU A 245 -16.38 28.09 -15.59
C LEU A 245 -16.23 28.57 -17.04
N VAL A 246 -16.09 27.65 -17.98
CA VAL A 246 -15.99 27.96 -19.41
C VAL A 246 -17.24 28.67 -19.91
N TYR A 247 -18.43 28.23 -19.48
CA TYR A 247 -19.69 28.80 -19.94
C TYR A 247 -20.01 30.17 -19.32
N PHE A 248 -19.84 30.32 -17.99
CA PHE A 248 -20.32 31.52 -17.29
C PHE A 248 -19.27 32.60 -17.04
N VAL A 249 -17.98 32.27 -17.08
CA VAL A 249 -16.92 33.18 -16.62
C VAL A 249 -15.99 33.57 -17.74
N ASP A 250 -15.06 32.69 -18.10
CA ASP A 250 -14.12 32.91 -19.20
C ASP A 250 -13.47 31.56 -19.58
N PRO A 251 -13.33 31.24 -20.87
CA PRO A 251 -12.66 30.01 -21.31
C PRO A 251 -11.24 29.84 -20.73
N LYS A 252 -10.48 30.93 -20.55
CA LYS A 252 -9.12 30.91 -19.98
C LYS A 252 -9.11 30.53 -18.50
N LEU A 253 -10.17 30.85 -17.75
CA LEU A 253 -10.31 30.39 -16.37
C LEU A 253 -10.64 28.91 -16.31
N GLY A 254 -11.33 28.37 -17.31
CA GLY A 254 -11.48 26.92 -17.48
C GLY A 254 -10.14 26.21 -17.62
N GLU A 255 -9.24 26.73 -18.46
CA GLU A 255 -7.87 26.22 -18.63
C GLU A 255 -7.03 26.35 -17.33
N GLY A 256 -7.10 27.51 -16.66
CA GLY A 256 -6.43 27.72 -15.38
C GLY A 256 -6.93 26.79 -14.26
N PHE A 257 -8.24 26.54 -14.22
CA PHE A 257 -8.84 25.58 -13.30
C PHE A 257 -8.43 24.15 -13.61
N MET A 258 -8.34 23.77 -14.89
CA MET A 258 -7.77 22.48 -15.31
C MET A 258 -6.35 22.32 -14.76
N ASN A 259 -5.48 23.33 -14.89
CA ASN A 259 -4.11 23.24 -14.37
C ASN A 259 -4.03 23.07 -12.83
N ILE A 260 -4.88 23.77 -12.06
CA ILE A 260 -4.89 23.66 -10.59
C ILE A 260 -5.50 22.32 -10.14
N THR A 261 -6.55 21.88 -10.82
CA THR A 261 -7.27 20.64 -10.47
C THR A 261 -6.57 19.38 -10.96
N GLU A 262 -5.78 19.46 -12.03
CA GLU A 262 -4.79 18.44 -12.41
C GLU A 262 -3.63 18.35 -11.43
N GLY A 263 -3.43 19.40 -10.62
CA GLY A 263 -2.48 19.47 -9.53
C GLY A 263 -3.05 18.95 -8.20
N TRP A 264 -2.70 19.64 -7.12
CA TRP A 264 -2.84 19.15 -5.74
C TRP A 264 -4.26 19.20 -5.17
N LEU A 265 -5.15 20.06 -5.70
CA LEU A 265 -6.44 20.33 -5.07
C LEU A 265 -7.36 19.10 -5.05
N ILE A 266 -7.57 18.45 -6.21
CA ILE A 266 -8.38 17.24 -6.28
C ILE A 266 -7.77 16.13 -5.45
N PHE A 267 -6.44 16.02 -5.42
CA PHE A 267 -5.75 15.04 -4.59
C PHE A 267 -6.04 15.25 -3.09
N VAL A 268 -6.02 16.49 -2.59
CA VAL A 268 -6.37 16.78 -1.19
C VAL A 268 -7.82 16.47 -0.90
N VAL A 269 -8.76 16.87 -1.76
CA VAL A 269 -10.19 16.54 -1.57
C VAL A 269 -10.38 15.02 -1.56
N ALA A 270 -9.74 14.31 -2.49
CA ALA A 270 -9.80 12.86 -2.58
C ALA A 270 -9.22 12.18 -1.34
N PHE A 271 -8.10 12.68 -0.83
CA PHE A 271 -7.48 12.23 0.41
C PHE A 271 -8.43 12.40 1.60
N LEU A 272 -9.07 13.57 1.74
CA LEU A 272 -9.99 13.85 2.84
C LEU A 272 -11.23 12.95 2.79
N LEU A 273 -11.82 12.76 1.60
CA LEU A 273 -12.97 11.88 1.42
C LEU A 273 -12.64 10.43 1.77
N LEU A 274 -11.55 9.91 1.21
CA LEU A 274 -11.12 8.53 1.47
C LEU A 274 -10.69 8.34 2.93
N GLY A 275 -10.02 9.32 3.52
CA GLY A 275 -9.70 9.36 4.95
C GLY A 275 -10.95 9.37 5.83
N GLY A 276 -11.98 10.11 5.44
CA GLY A 276 -13.30 10.09 6.10
C GLY A 276 -13.95 8.72 6.08
N VAL A 277 -13.90 8.02 4.93
CA VAL A 277 -14.39 6.63 4.82
C VAL A 277 -13.58 5.68 5.70
N ALA A 278 -12.25 5.79 5.67
CA ALA A 278 -11.37 4.99 6.52
C ALA A 278 -11.65 5.22 8.01
N TRP A 279 -11.84 6.47 8.42
CA TRP A 279 -12.21 6.82 9.79
C TRP A 279 -13.56 6.24 10.19
N ALA A 280 -14.57 6.31 9.32
CA ALA A 280 -15.89 5.74 9.55
C ALA A 280 -15.82 4.21 9.71
N PHE A 281 -15.07 3.52 8.85
CA PHE A 281 -14.84 2.07 8.96
C PHE A 281 -14.11 1.70 10.25
N GLY A 282 -13.06 2.44 10.61
CA GLY A 282 -12.34 2.22 11.87
C GLY A 282 -13.21 2.46 13.11
N ARG A 283 -14.13 3.44 13.05
CA ARG A 283 -15.13 3.66 14.11
C ARG A 283 -16.12 2.50 14.19
N ALA A 284 -16.62 2.02 13.05
CA ALA A 284 -17.53 0.88 12.98
C ALA A 284 -16.88 -0.40 13.52
N GLU A 285 -15.62 -0.67 13.19
CA GLU A 285 -14.87 -1.82 13.73
C GLU A 285 -14.80 -1.78 15.25
N ARG A 286 -14.39 -0.64 15.83
CA ARG A 286 -14.29 -0.46 17.29
C ARG A 286 -15.65 -0.65 17.97
N TRP A 287 -16.70 -0.07 17.39
CA TRP A 287 -18.06 -0.18 17.94
C TRP A 287 -18.58 -1.63 17.93
N TRP A 288 -18.31 -2.38 16.87
CA TRP A 288 -18.72 -3.79 16.78
C TRP A 288 -17.95 -4.67 17.76
N HIS A 289 -16.66 -4.41 17.98
CA HIS A 289 -15.86 -5.10 18.99
C HIS A 289 -16.39 -4.87 20.41
N THR A 290 -16.81 -3.64 20.74
CA THR A 290 -17.37 -3.34 22.07
C THR A 290 -18.74 -3.96 22.33
N ARG A 291 -19.54 -4.24 21.29
CA ARG A 291 -20.86 -4.90 21.43
C ARG A 291 -20.79 -6.42 21.57
N GLY A 292 -19.70 -7.03 21.14
CA GLY A 292 -19.49 -8.49 21.23
C GLY A 292 -18.84 -8.94 22.54
N LEU A 293 -18.39 -8.00 23.39
CA LEU A 293 -17.84 -8.32 24.70
C LEU A 293 -19.00 -8.55 25.68
N PRO A 294 -19.00 -9.65 26.46
CA PRO A 294 -19.91 -9.77 27.59
C PRO A 294 -19.71 -8.56 28.53
N PRO A 295 -20.77 -8.12 29.23
CA PRO A 295 -20.64 -7.02 30.19
C PRO A 295 -19.49 -7.31 31.16
N ALA A 296 -18.70 -6.28 31.47
CA ALA A 296 -17.62 -6.42 32.45
C ALA A 296 -18.19 -7.03 33.75
N PRO A 297 -17.49 -8.00 34.36
CA PRO A 297 -17.96 -8.55 35.62
C PRO A 297 -18.18 -7.42 36.64
N PRO A 298 -19.21 -7.50 37.50
CA PRO A 298 -19.43 -6.52 38.56
C PRO A 298 -18.13 -6.26 39.32
N ALA A 299 -17.91 -5.00 39.74
CA ALA A 299 -16.68 -4.59 40.45
C ALA A 299 -16.35 -5.48 41.67
N GLU A 300 -17.37 -6.07 42.27
CA GLU A 300 -17.30 -7.05 43.36
C GLU A 300 -16.47 -8.31 43.02
N TYR A 301 -16.36 -8.69 41.74
CA TYR A 301 -15.54 -9.81 41.26
C TYR A 301 -14.16 -9.39 40.74
N ALA A 302 -13.89 -8.08 40.60
CA ALA A 302 -12.60 -7.59 40.13
C ALA A 302 -11.53 -7.60 41.24
N GLU A 303 -11.94 -7.41 42.49
CA GLU A 303 -11.04 -7.45 43.65
C GLU A 303 -10.61 -8.89 44.00
N GLU A 304 -11.46 -9.89 43.81
CA GLU A 304 -11.13 -11.28 44.18
C GLU A 304 -10.15 -11.97 43.20
N TYR A 305 -9.98 -11.43 41.98
CA TYR A 305 -8.99 -11.95 41.03
C TYR A 305 -7.58 -11.39 41.26
N ASP A 306 -7.47 -10.19 41.86
CA ASP A 306 -6.19 -9.53 42.15
C ASP A 306 -5.53 -10.10 43.43
N ASP A 307 -6.34 -10.57 44.38
CA ASP A 307 -5.87 -11.07 45.68
C ASP A 307 -5.31 -12.51 45.65
N ARG A 308 -5.44 -13.24 44.53
CA ARG A 308 -4.86 -14.59 44.37
C ARG A 308 -3.49 -14.62 43.70
N THR A 309 -2.94 -13.47 43.31
CA THR A 309 -1.57 -13.36 42.84
C THR A 309 -0.67 -12.81 43.94
N ASP A 310 -0.32 -13.66 44.89
CA ASP A 310 0.77 -13.41 45.84
C ASP A 310 2.09 -13.28 45.04
N PRO A 311 2.84 -12.16 45.13
CA PRO A 311 4.14 -12.01 44.49
C PRO A 311 5.22 -12.96 45.06
N GLY A 312 4.93 -13.76 46.08
CA GLY A 312 5.89 -14.63 46.78
C GLY A 312 5.73 -16.15 46.61
N ALA A 313 4.73 -16.66 45.86
CA ALA A 313 4.54 -18.10 45.75
C ALA A 313 5.50 -18.72 44.71
N GLU A 314 6.53 -19.42 45.19
CA GLU A 314 7.36 -20.32 44.39
C GLU A 314 6.48 -21.25 43.53
N ALA A 315 6.84 -21.37 42.24
CA ALA A 315 6.23 -22.34 41.35
C ALA A 315 6.37 -23.74 41.95
N PRO A 316 5.30 -24.55 42.07
CA PRO A 316 5.46 -25.93 42.47
C PRO A 316 6.32 -26.66 41.45
N ASP A 317 7.37 -27.32 41.96
CA ASP A 317 8.30 -28.14 41.21
C ASP A 317 7.59 -29.07 40.22
N ALA A 318 8.15 -29.14 39.01
CA ALA A 318 7.73 -30.05 37.97
C ALA A 318 7.84 -31.50 38.47
N ILE A 319 6.69 -32.16 38.65
CA ILE A 319 6.63 -33.60 38.86
C ILE A 319 7.04 -34.29 37.57
N HIS A 320 8.26 -34.83 37.58
CA HIS A 320 8.75 -35.85 36.65
C HIS A 320 7.86 -37.09 36.75
N PRO A 321 7.30 -37.64 35.65
CA PRO A 321 6.72 -38.96 35.66
C PRO A 321 7.71 -39.93 35.02
N ASP A 322 8.63 -40.43 35.84
CA ASP A 322 9.21 -41.75 35.63
C ASP A 322 9.26 -42.45 37.00
N GLU A 323 8.94 -43.74 36.97
CA GLU A 323 9.20 -44.73 38.03
C GLU A 323 8.00 -45.20 38.90
N GLN A 324 7.40 -46.29 38.42
CA GLN A 324 7.06 -47.55 39.14
C GLN A 324 5.74 -47.71 39.89
N ALA A 325 5.00 -48.72 39.42
CA ALA A 325 4.00 -49.50 40.16
C ALA A 325 4.61 -50.13 41.45
N PRO A 326 3.77 -50.52 42.43
CA PRO A 326 3.46 -51.95 42.51
C PRO A 326 2.01 -52.29 42.95
N ALA A 327 1.74 -53.59 42.84
CA ALA A 327 0.51 -54.32 43.13
C ALA A 327 -0.02 -54.22 44.58
N HIS A 328 -1.34 -54.37 44.73
CA HIS A 328 -2.07 -55.32 45.59
C HIS A 328 -3.37 -54.72 46.13
N GLY A 329 -4.48 -55.46 45.96
CA GLY A 329 -5.81 -55.17 46.49
C GLY A 329 -6.91 -55.62 45.56
#